data_AF-K2S9V8-F1
#
_entry.id   AF-K2S9V8-F1
#
_cell.length_a   1.000
_cell.length_b   1.000
_cell.length_c   1.000
_cell.angle_alpha   90.00
_cell.angle_beta   90.00
_cell.angle_gamma   90.00
#
_symmetry.space_group_name_H-M   'P 1'
#
loop_
_entity.id
_entity.type
_entity.pdbx_description
1 polymer ?
#
loop_
_entity_poly.entity_id
_entity_poly.type
_entity_poly.pdbx_seq_one_letter_code
_entity_poly.pdbx_strand_id
1 'polypeptide(L)'
;MLRHTSMFIDGGVQLFRSNQTRWLGFSKYIYEIDMSTSWDLNTNYTESRIGRYANTSQAANPPNMLRGALYAAELESNRLFTFGGSTFLANDSDPAWQPPSQDPTSLWSYDTEIRNWESYNITDAVPWRPNWGLVTEDMSHDIGFFLNGQFDRGSSYGLYTSVEYEGGNVTNASFSEITYLSGMVMIDLHTQETKNVSTASLGAPRVAGGMVHAPGFGKTANGTLVAFGGMTSSGQDVDTFTNGAL
;
A
#
# COMPACT_ATOMS: atom_id res chain seq x y z
N MET A 1 -5.75 -1.56 10.68
CA MET A 1 -5.15 -0.48 11.48
C MET A 1 -6.20 -0.02 12.49
N LEU A 2 -5.79 0.26 13.73
CA LEU A 2 -6.68 0.82 14.77
C LEU A 2 -6.42 2.32 14.85
N ARG A 3 -7.49 3.11 14.95
CA ARG A 3 -7.44 4.56 15.15
C ARG A 3 -8.62 4.95 16.02
N HIS A 4 -8.36 5.60 17.16
CA HIS A 4 -9.38 5.84 18.19
C HIS A 4 -10.21 4.58 18.52
N THR A 5 -11.54 4.64 18.33
CA THR A 5 -12.48 3.55 18.56
C THR A 5 -12.82 2.78 17.30
N SER A 6 -12.12 2.99 16.17
CA SER A 6 -12.42 2.35 14.89
C SER A 6 -11.27 1.48 14.40
N MET A 7 -11.62 0.36 13.77
CA MET A 7 -10.69 -0.45 13.00
C MET A 7 -10.90 -0.20 11.51
N PHE A 8 -9.83 0.15 10.82
CA PHE A 8 -9.81 0.35 9.37
C PHE A 8 -9.11 -0.81 8.66
N ILE A 9 -9.74 -1.32 7.62
CA ILE A 9 -9.23 -2.38 6.75
C ILE A 9 -9.16 -1.82 5.33
N ASP A 10 -7.95 -1.77 4.78
CA ASP A 10 -7.71 -1.36 3.41
C ASP A 10 -7.09 -2.49 2.56
N GLY A 11 -7.55 -2.59 1.32
CA GLY A 11 -7.10 -3.57 0.34
C GLY A 11 -7.76 -4.94 0.50
N GLY A 12 -7.15 -5.93 -0.14
CA GLY A 12 -7.66 -7.31 -0.22
C GLY A 12 -8.46 -7.60 -1.50
N VAL A 13 -8.75 -8.88 -1.68
CA VAL A 13 -9.54 -9.41 -2.80
C VAL A 13 -10.90 -9.82 -2.25
N GLN A 14 -11.97 -9.47 -2.96
CA GLN A 14 -13.33 -9.76 -2.59
C GLN A 14 -14.00 -10.62 -3.67
N LEU A 15 -14.83 -11.56 -3.22
CA LEU A 15 -15.74 -12.28 -4.11
C LEU A 15 -17.01 -11.46 -4.29
N PHE A 16 -17.24 -10.99 -5.51
CA PHE A 16 -18.47 -10.31 -5.91
C PHE A 16 -19.49 -11.31 -6.46
N ARG A 17 -20.77 -10.99 -6.31
CA ARG A 17 -21.87 -11.78 -6.86
C ARG A 17 -22.96 -10.87 -7.42
N SER A 18 -23.37 -11.11 -8.66
CA SER A 18 -24.53 -10.47 -9.28
C SER A 18 -25.21 -11.48 -10.20
N ASN A 19 -26.55 -11.56 -10.16
CA ASN A 19 -27.34 -12.46 -11.01
C ASN A 19 -26.79 -13.91 -11.10
N GLN A 20 -26.40 -14.48 -9.96
CA GLN A 20 -25.77 -15.82 -9.82
C GLN A 20 -24.35 -15.96 -10.39
N THR A 21 -23.84 -14.99 -11.15
CA THR A 21 -22.43 -14.91 -11.54
C THR A 21 -21.58 -14.47 -10.36
N ARG A 22 -20.43 -15.12 -10.18
CA ARG A 22 -19.44 -14.78 -9.15
C ARG A 22 -18.11 -14.46 -9.84
N TRP A 23 -17.41 -13.44 -9.36
CA TRP A 23 -16.07 -13.11 -9.83
C TRP A 23 -15.23 -12.57 -8.68
N LEU A 24 -13.91 -12.72 -8.77
CA LEU A 24 -12.98 -12.10 -7.83
C LEU A 24 -12.66 -10.70 -8.32
N GLY A 25 -12.66 -9.72 -7.44
CA GLY A 25 -12.18 -8.38 -7.73
C GLY A 25 -11.40 -7.85 -6.54
N PHE A 26 -10.82 -6.67 -6.68
CA PHE A 26 -10.20 -5.98 -5.56
C PHE A 26 -11.28 -5.40 -4.61
N SER A 27 -10.93 -5.23 -3.34
CA SER A 27 -11.76 -4.47 -2.40
C SER A 27 -11.87 -3.02 -2.86
N LYS A 28 -13.10 -2.53 -3.07
CA LYS A 28 -13.39 -1.19 -3.62
C LYS A 28 -13.44 -0.10 -2.55
N TYR A 29 -13.35 -0.48 -1.28
CA TYR A 29 -13.59 0.37 -0.13
C TYR A 29 -12.50 0.17 0.92
N ILE A 30 -12.26 1.23 1.70
CA ILE A 30 -11.75 1.05 3.06
C ILE A 30 -12.95 0.74 3.94
N TYR A 31 -12.86 -0.35 4.70
CA TYR A 31 -13.88 -0.73 5.65
C TYR A 31 -13.53 -0.17 7.01
N GLU A 32 -14.45 0.58 7.59
CA GLU A 32 -14.40 1.03 8.97
C GLU A 32 -15.36 0.19 9.81
N ILE A 33 -14.84 -0.36 10.90
CA ILE A 33 -15.60 -1.15 11.86
C ILE A 33 -15.50 -0.44 13.21
N ASP A 34 -16.64 -0.06 13.77
CA ASP A 34 -16.70 0.55 15.09
C ASP A 34 -16.39 -0.50 16.17
N MET A 35 -15.36 -0.21 16.96
CA MET A 35 -14.85 -1.03 18.06
C MET A 35 -15.13 -0.38 19.44
N SER A 36 -16.02 0.62 19.51
CA SER A 36 -16.45 1.27 20.76
C SER A 36 -17.14 0.32 21.74
N THR A 37 -17.65 -0.82 21.26
CA THR A 37 -18.23 -1.90 22.06
C THR A 37 -17.64 -3.25 21.66
N SER A 38 -17.79 -4.27 22.51
CA SER A 38 -17.35 -5.63 22.18
C SER A 38 -18.00 -6.11 20.89
N TRP A 39 -17.19 -6.53 19.94
CA TRP A 39 -17.61 -6.90 18.59
C TRP A 39 -18.02 -8.37 18.48
N ASP A 40 -19.19 -8.61 17.89
CA ASP A 40 -19.71 -9.91 17.44
C ASP A 40 -20.32 -9.77 16.04
N LEU A 41 -19.72 -10.50 15.09
CA LEU A 41 -20.13 -10.56 13.69
C LEU A 41 -21.60 -10.93 13.48
N ASN A 42 -22.24 -11.59 14.44
CA ASN A 42 -23.61 -12.07 14.31
C ASN A 42 -24.64 -11.13 14.94
N THR A 43 -24.25 -10.25 15.86
CA THR A 43 -25.21 -9.54 16.73
C THR A 43 -25.05 -8.03 16.74
N ASN A 44 -23.85 -7.47 16.54
CA ASN A 44 -23.63 -6.02 16.62
C ASN A 44 -22.56 -5.52 15.63
N TYR A 45 -22.59 -6.04 14.41
CA TYR A 45 -21.72 -5.60 13.32
C TYR A 45 -22.26 -4.33 12.64
N THR A 46 -21.56 -3.22 12.83
CA THR A 46 -21.77 -1.98 12.05
C THR A 46 -20.54 -1.73 11.19
N GLU A 47 -20.75 -1.69 9.88
CA GLU A 47 -19.73 -1.47 8.86
C GLU A 47 -19.99 -0.14 8.16
N SER A 48 -18.96 0.71 8.07
CA SER A 48 -18.95 1.87 7.20
C SER A 48 -18.00 1.62 6.03
N ARG A 49 -18.40 2.06 4.83
CA ARG A 49 -17.64 1.89 3.59
C ARG A 49 -17.18 3.24 3.10
N ILE A 50 -15.86 3.42 3.03
CA ILE A 50 -15.23 4.61 2.50
C ILE A 50 -14.95 4.38 1.01
N GLY A 51 -15.70 5.05 0.17
CA GLY A 51 -15.49 5.05 -1.29
C GLY A 51 -14.24 5.83 -1.68
N ARG A 52 -13.52 5.34 -2.69
CA ARG A 52 -12.36 6.02 -3.28
C ARG A 52 -12.78 6.94 -4.42
N TYR A 53 -13.44 8.04 -4.08
CA TYR A 53 -13.83 9.07 -5.03
C TYR A 53 -13.26 10.40 -4.56
N ALA A 54 -12.39 11.02 -5.36
CA ALA A 54 -11.96 12.38 -5.09
C ALA A 54 -13.12 13.34 -5.38
N ASN A 55 -13.15 14.50 -4.73
CA ASN A 55 -14.11 15.52 -5.09
C ASN A 55 -13.84 16.06 -6.52
N THR A 56 -14.78 16.85 -7.04
CA THR A 56 -14.78 17.38 -8.41
C THR A 56 -13.58 18.25 -8.80
N SER A 57 -12.66 18.60 -7.88
CA SER A 57 -11.47 19.41 -8.19
C SER A 57 -10.22 18.60 -8.51
N GLN A 58 -10.21 17.28 -8.30
CA GLN A 58 -9.08 16.42 -8.62
C GLN A 58 -9.36 15.55 -9.85
N ALA A 59 -8.41 15.50 -10.77
CA ALA A 59 -8.51 14.77 -12.04
C ALA A 59 -8.34 13.24 -11.89
N ALA A 60 -8.08 12.74 -10.68
CA ALA A 60 -7.83 11.33 -10.41
C ALA A 60 -8.48 10.91 -9.09
N ASN A 61 -9.02 9.69 -9.08
CA ASN A 61 -9.51 9.05 -7.87
C ASN A 61 -8.37 8.35 -7.14
N PRO A 62 -8.41 8.22 -5.80
CA PRO A 62 -7.47 7.38 -5.08
C PRO A 62 -7.52 5.97 -5.64
N PRO A 63 -6.39 5.38 -6.00
CA PRO A 63 -6.39 4.07 -6.62
C PRO A 63 -6.74 2.98 -5.59
N ASN A 64 -7.40 1.90 -6.02
CA ASN A 64 -7.59 0.72 -5.19
C ASN A 64 -6.34 -0.16 -5.28
N MET A 65 -5.53 -0.16 -4.22
CA MET A 65 -4.21 -0.77 -4.24
C MET A 65 -4.08 -1.88 -3.19
N LEU A 66 -3.47 -2.99 -3.59
CA LEU A 66 -3.09 -4.10 -2.72
C LEU A 66 -1.66 -3.90 -2.22
N ARG A 67 -1.34 -4.48 -1.05
CA ARG A 67 0.03 -4.50 -0.50
C ARG A 67 0.65 -3.10 -0.33
N GLY A 68 -0.19 -2.08 -0.14
CA GLY A 68 0.23 -0.74 0.28
C GLY A 68 0.28 -0.62 1.81
N ALA A 69 0.48 0.60 2.27
CA ALA A 69 0.40 0.99 3.67
C ALA A 69 -0.90 1.74 3.96
N LEU A 70 -1.39 1.60 5.19
CA LEU A 70 -2.47 2.39 5.78
C LEU A 70 -1.97 2.92 7.14
N TYR A 71 -1.95 4.24 7.31
CA TYR A 71 -1.50 4.93 8.51
C TYR A 71 -2.68 5.66 9.18
N ALA A 72 -2.68 5.67 10.51
CA ALA A 72 -3.72 6.25 11.35
C ALA A 72 -3.62 7.77 11.50
N ALA A 73 -2.39 8.31 11.57
CA ALA A 73 -2.11 9.73 11.86
C ALA A 73 -2.94 10.26 13.06
N GLU A 74 -2.73 9.65 14.24
CA GLU A 74 -3.60 9.74 15.41
C GLU A 74 -3.64 11.14 16.05
N LEU A 75 -2.54 11.91 16.04
CA LEU A 75 -2.43 13.11 16.87
C LEU A 75 -2.98 14.39 16.22
N GLU A 76 -2.83 14.53 14.90
CA GLU A 76 -2.96 15.85 14.26
C GLU A 76 -4.17 15.99 13.33
N SER A 77 -4.86 14.90 12.99
CA SER A 77 -5.77 14.97 11.86
C SER A 77 -6.97 14.07 11.97
N ASN A 78 -8.07 14.48 11.35
CA ASN A 78 -9.17 13.59 10.97
C ASN A 78 -8.81 12.73 9.76
N ARG A 79 -7.53 12.49 9.47
CA ARG A 79 -7.10 11.90 8.22
C ARG A 79 -6.51 10.52 8.43
N LEU A 80 -6.80 9.65 7.47
CA LEU A 80 -6.08 8.40 7.24
C LEU A 80 -5.15 8.60 6.07
N PHE A 81 -4.02 7.92 6.03
CA PHE A 81 -3.12 7.97 4.88
C PHE A 81 -2.94 6.60 4.26
N THR A 82 -3.00 6.53 2.93
CA THR A 82 -2.63 5.33 2.17
C THR A 82 -1.39 5.61 1.34
N PHE A 83 -0.44 4.69 1.34
CA PHE A 83 0.81 4.83 0.59
C PHE A 83 1.17 3.58 -0.22
N GLY A 84 1.58 3.79 -1.46
CA GLY A 84 2.09 2.73 -2.33
C GLY A 84 1.03 1.74 -2.80
N GLY A 85 1.46 0.51 -3.01
CA GLY A 85 0.66 -0.64 -3.41
C GLY A 85 0.65 -0.92 -4.92
N SER A 86 -0.14 -1.94 -5.28
CA SER A 86 -0.18 -2.55 -6.60
C SER A 86 -1.63 -2.85 -7.01
N THR A 87 -1.97 -2.59 -8.27
CA THR A 87 -3.27 -2.93 -8.85
C THR A 87 -3.45 -4.46 -8.88
N PHE A 88 -4.66 -4.94 -8.60
CA PHE A 88 -4.97 -6.36 -8.71
C PHE A 88 -4.97 -6.83 -10.17
N LEU A 89 -3.97 -7.61 -10.56
CA LEU A 89 -3.81 -8.09 -11.94
C LEU A 89 -4.40 -9.48 -12.21
N ALA A 90 -4.88 -10.20 -11.20
CA ALA A 90 -5.35 -11.58 -11.38
C ALA A 90 -6.77 -11.69 -11.95
N ASN A 91 -7.52 -10.59 -12.02
CA ASN A 91 -8.78 -10.54 -12.77
C ASN A 91 -9.00 -9.14 -13.36
N ASP A 92 -8.71 -9.00 -14.65
CA ASP A 92 -8.96 -7.79 -15.44
C ASP A 92 -10.39 -7.72 -16.03
N SER A 93 -11.19 -8.77 -15.84
CA SER A 93 -12.59 -8.81 -16.28
C SER A 93 -13.59 -8.18 -15.30
N ASP A 94 -13.16 -7.72 -14.11
CA ASP A 94 -14.04 -6.93 -13.23
C ASP A 94 -14.41 -5.63 -13.98
N PRO A 95 -15.70 -5.27 -14.12
CA PRO A 95 -16.11 -4.05 -14.82
C PRO A 95 -15.51 -2.76 -14.25
N ALA A 96 -15.09 -2.75 -12.99
CA ALA A 96 -14.43 -1.63 -12.33
C ALA A 96 -12.89 -1.72 -12.38
N TRP A 97 -12.35 -2.77 -13.00
CA TRP A 97 -10.90 -2.91 -13.16
C TRP A 97 -10.35 -1.82 -14.06
N GLN A 98 -9.18 -1.32 -13.67
CA GLN A 98 -8.41 -0.38 -14.45
C GLN A 98 -6.96 -0.84 -14.44
N PRO A 99 -6.20 -0.64 -15.54
CA PRO A 99 -4.78 -0.90 -15.52
C PRO A 99 -4.07 -0.03 -14.48
N PRO A 100 -2.90 -0.45 -14.00
CA PRO A 100 -2.08 0.37 -13.12
C PRO A 100 -1.81 1.72 -13.80
N SER A 101 -2.02 2.80 -13.07
CA SER A 101 -1.76 4.17 -13.55
C SER A 101 -0.26 4.48 -13.62
N GLN A 102 0.13 5.43 -14.49
CA GLN A 102 1.44 6.12 -14.43
C GLN A 102 1.47 7.12 -13.25
N ASP A 103 0.85 6.79 -12.12
CA ASP A 103 0.57 7.80 -11.10
C ASP A 103 1.88 8.35 -10.47
N PRO A 104 2.09 9.67 -10.49
CA PRO A 104 3.08 10.31 -9.62
C PRO A 104 2.64 10.25 -8.15
N THR A 105 1.35 10.03 -7.89
CA THR A 105 0.78 10.13 -6.55
C THR A 105 0.71 8.77 -5.86
N SER A 106 1.78 8.45 -5.14
CA SER A 106 1.84 7.27 -4.28
C SER A 106 1.29 7.50 -2.87
N LEU A 107 0.95 8.74 -2.50
CA LEU A 107 0.44 9.12 -1.18
C LEU A 107 -0.91 9.81 -1.29
N TRP A 108 -1.89 9.28 -0.56
CA TRP A 108 -3.24 9.81 -0.48
C TRP A 108 -3.65 9.94 0.98
N SER A 109 -4.49 10.92 1.29
CA SER A 109 -5.18 11.00 2.57
C SER A 109 -6.70 10.97 2.38
N TYR A 110 -7.40 10.46 3.39
CA TYR A 110 -8.84 10.51 3.50
C TYR A 110 -9.23 11.21 4.79
N ASP A 111 -9.91 12.34 4.68
CA ASP A 111 -10.49 13.04 5.81
C ASP A 111 -11.80 12.36 6.24
N THR A 112 -11.83 11.79 7.45
CA THR A 112 -12.93 11.03 8.02
C THR A 112 -14.13 11.90 8.41
N GLU A 113 -13.94 13.21 8.63
CA GLU A 113 -15.05 14.11 8.98
C GLU A 113 -15.78 14.62 7.75
N ILE A 114 -15.04 15.27 6.84
CA ILE A 114 -15.64 15.83 5.62
C ILE A 114 -15.73 14.82 4.47
N ARG A 115 -15.22 13.60 4.69
CA ARG A 115 -15.29 12.45 3.77
C ARG A 115 -14.67 12.73 2.41
N ASN A 116 -13.50 13.38 2.42
CA ASN A 116 -12.82 13.83 1.22
C ASN A 116 -11.43 13.20 1.07
N TRP A 117 -11.05 12.91 -0.16
CA TRP A 117 -9.72 12.45 -0.50
C TRP A 117 -8.81 13.59 -0.96
N GLU A 118 -7.53 13.48 -0.63
CA GLU A 118 -6.47 14.37 -1.08
C GLU A 118 -5.25 13.58 -1.54
N SER A 119 -4.53 14.10 -2.53
CA SER A 119 -3.39 13.44 -3.17
C SER A 119 -2.15 14.30 -2.97
N TYR A 120 -1.00 13.70 -2.67
CA TYR A 120 0.25 14.44 -2.43
C TYR A 120 1.32 14.02 -3.43
N ASN A 121 1.96 15.01 -4.07
CA ASN A 121 3.08 14.74 -4.96
C ASN A 121 4.36 14.54 -4.13
N ILE A 122 4.87 13.31 -4.17
CA ILE A 122 6.08 12.90 -3.45
C ILE A 122 7.12 12.28 -4.39
N THR A 123 6.98 12.51 -5.70
CA THR A 123 7.77 11.87 -6.76
C THR A 123 9.28 12.10 -6.59
N ASP A 124 9.67 13.25 -6.05
CA ASP A 124 11.08 13.58 -5.81
C ASP A 124 11.75 12.63 -4.81
N ALA A 125 11.00 12.17 -3.79
CA ALA A 125 11.50 11.21 -2.80
C ALA A 125 11.18 9.76 -3.17
N VAL A 126 10.05 9.53 -3.86
CA VAL A 126 9.50 8.22 -4.20
C VAL A 126 9.15 8.19 -5.69
N PRO A 127 10.16 8.03 -6.59
CA PRO A 127 9.93 8.06 -8.03
C PRO A 127 9.19 6.81 -8.54
N TRP A 128 9.24 5.72 -7.77
CA TRP A 128 8.58 4.46 -8.08
C TRP A 128 7.59 4.12 -6.98
N ARG A 129 6.33 3.84 -7.34
CA ARG A 129 5.32 3.41 -6.38
C ARG A 129 5.71 2.06 -5.78
N PRO A 130 6.06 1.98 -4.49
CA PRO A 130 6.48 0.72 -3.88
C PRO A 130 5.26 -0.10 -3.47
N ASN A 131 5.40 -1.42 -3.43
CA ASN A 131 4.43 -2.34 -2.85
C ASN A 131 5.13 -3.40 -1.99
N TRP A 132 4.35 -4.08 -1.15
CA TRP A 132 4.76 -5.24 -0.35
C TRP A 132 5.98 -5.04 0.55
N GLY A 133 6.30 -3.79 0.88
CA GLY A 133 7.29 -3.45 1.88
C GLY A 133 6.78 -3.65 3.29
N LEU A 134 7.68 -3.39 4.24
CA LEU A 134 7.37 -3.44 5.66
C LEU A 134 6.80 -2.10 6.09
N VAL A 135 5.70 -2.12 6.84
CA VAL A 135 4.93 -0.90 7.16
C VAL A 135 4.78 -0.79 8.68
N THR A 136 5.04 0.40 9.23
CA THR A 136 4.64 0.79 10.60
C THR A 136 4.47 2.30 10.66
N GLU A 137 3.91 2.79 11.75
CA GLU A 137 3.93 4.22 12.09
C GLU A 137 4.46 4.45 13.51
N ASP A 138 5.02 5.63 13.74
CA ASP A 138 5.20 6.21 15.07
C ASP A 138 4.00 7.12 15.35
N MET A 139 3.05 6.60 16.12
CA MET A 139 1.81 7.30 16.46
C MET A 139 2.04 8.53 17.35
N SER A 140 3.17 8.62 18.05
CA SER A 140 3.47 9.75 18.94
C SER A 140 4.01 10.97 18.21
N HIS A 141 4.47 10.80 16.96
CA HIS A 141 5.03 11.87 16.15
C HIS A 141 4.39 11.95 14.76
N ASP A 142 3.35 11.15 14.50
CA ASP A 142 2.66 11.04 13.21
C ASP A 142 3.63 10.81 12.04
N ILE A 143 4.55 9.85 12.19
CA ILE A 143 5.49 9.47 11.13
C ILE A 143 5.15 8.09 10.58
N GLY A 144 4.85 8.02 9.28
CA GLY A 144 4.68 6.76 8.54
C GLY A 144 6.02 6.24 8.02
N PHE A 145 6.25 4.94 8.17
CA PHE A 145 7.45 4.26 7.69
C PHE A 145 7.09 3.14 6.72
N PHE A 146 7.71 3.17 5.54
CA PHE A 146 7.67 2.10 4.55
C PHE A 146 9.10 1.65 4.23
N LEU A 147 9.48 0.48 4.74
CA LEU A 147 10.82 -0.07 4.56
C LEU A 147 10.87 -0.98 3.34
N ASN A 148 11.79 -0.67 2.43
CA ASN A 148 12.09 -1.41 1.22
C ASN A 148 10.83 -1.67 0.37
N GLY A 149 10.46 -2.94 0.19
CA GLY A 149 9.40 -3.36 -0.72
C GLY A 149 9.92 -3.70 -2.11
N GLN A 150 9.00 -3.73 -3.05
CA GLN A 150 9.27 -4.03 -4.44
C GLN A 150 8.43 -3.15 -5.34
N PHE A 151 8.74 -3.23 -6.62
CA PHE A 151 8.03 -2.65 -7.71
C PHE A 151 7.75 -3.74 -8.74
N ASP A 152 6.53 -3.81 -9.23
CA ASP A 152 6.08 -4.82 -10.20
C ASP A 152 5.09 -4.23 -11.20
N ARG A 153 4.58 -5.07 -12.10
CA ARG A 153 3.60 -4.66 -13.11
C ARG A 153 2.35 -4.01 -12.55
N GLY A 154 1.87 -4.36 -11.36
CA GLY A 154 0.69 -3.69 -10.80
C GLY A 154 1.03 -2.35 -10.13
N SER A 155 2.32 -2.08 -9.90
CA SER A 155 2.81 -0.78 -9.44
C SER A 155 3.29 0.14 -10.56
N SER A 156 3.42 -0.35 -11.80
CA SER A 156 3.84 0.48 -12.96
C SER A 156 3.12 0.15 -14.24
N TYR A 157 2.59 1.21 -14.85
CA TYR A 157 2.06 1.13 -16.20
C TYR A 157 3.13 0.74 -17.24
N GLY A 158 4.37 1.22 -17.10
CA GLY A 158 5.45 0.91 -18.04
C GLY A 158 5.76 -0.59 -18.09
N LEU A 159 5.92 -1.21 -16.92
CA LEU A 159 6.09 -2.66 -16.82
C LEU A 159 4.82 -3.39 -17.26
N TYR A 160 3.63 -2.87 -16.93
CA TYR A 160 2.38 -3.46 -17.37
C TYR A 160 2.27 -3.52 -18.91
N THR A 161 2.72 -2.49 -19.62
CA THR A 161 2.65 -2.45 -21.10
C THR A 161 3.85 -3.10 -21.80
N SER A 162 4.91 -3.51 -21.09
CA SER A 162 6.14 -4.04 -21.67
C SER A 162 6.04 -5.52 -22.10
N VAL A 163 4.94 -5.91 -22.76
CA VAL A 163 4.75 -7.26 -23.30
C VAL A 163 5.03 -7.24 -24.79
N GLU A 164 6.00 -8.03 -25.25
CA GLU A 164 6.35 -8.17 -26.66
C GLU A 164 5.74 -9.44 -27.25
N TYR A 165 5.32 -9.33 -28.51
CA TYR A 165 4.73 -10.44 -29.26
C TYR A 165 5.48 -10.67 -30.56
N GLU A 166 5.81 -11.93 -30.85
CA GLU A 166 6.33 -12.38 -32.15
C GLU A 166 5.43 -13.51 -32.69
N GLY A 167 4.87 -13.32 -33.89
CA GLY A 167 3.97 -14.31 -34.49
C GLY A 167 2.69 -14.58 -33.68
N GLY A 168 2.24 -13.63 -32.86
CA GLY A 168 1.09 -13.78 -31.96
C GLY A 168 1.39 -14.51 -30.65
N ASN A 169 2.64 -14.92 -30.43
CA ASN A 169 3.08 -15.50 -29.17
C ASN A 169 3.84 -14.45 -28.35
N VAL A 170 3.66 -14.49 -27.04
CA VAL A 170 4.42 -13.67 -26.10
C VAL A 170 5.89 -14.12 -26.14
N THR A 171 6.79 -13.22 -26.47
CA THR A 171 8.24 -13.49 -26.54
C THR A 171 9.03 -12.87 -25.40
N ASN A 172 8.50 -11.78 -24.83
CA ASN A 172 9.09 -11.12 -23.69
C ASN A 172 7.96 -10.58 -22.81
N ALA A 173 7.87 -11.04 -21.57
CA ALA A 173 6.86 -10.57 -20.64
C ALA A 173 7.39 -10.46 -19.23
N SER A 174 7.19 -9.28 -18.65
CA SER A 174 7.53 -8.96 -17.27
C SER A 174 6.55 -9.56 -16.25
N PHE A 175 5.76 -10.58 -16.61
CA PHE A 175 4.61 -11.06 -15.81
C PHE A 175 4.97 -11.43 -14.37
N SER A 176 6.14 -12.03 -14.18
CA SER A 176 6.67 -12.41 -12.88
C SER A 176 7.79 -11.51 -12.40
N GLU A 177 8.19 -10.50 -13.17
CA GLU A 177 9.31 -9.64 -12.84
C GLU A 177 8.95 -8.70 -11.70
N ILE A 178 9.85 -8.63 -10.74
CA ILE A 178 9.82 -7.66 -9.65
C ILE A 178 11.17 -6.97 -9.57
N THR A 179 11.18 -5.76 -9.02
CA THR A 179 12.41 -5.07 -8.65
C THR A 179 12.34 -4.74 -7.18
N TYR A 180 13.25 -5.28 -6.38
CA TYR A 180 13.36 -4.91 -4.98
C TYR A 180 13.79 -3.45 -4.84
N LEU A 181 13.11 -2.71 -3.97
CA LEU A 181 13.41 -1.31 -3.71
C LEU A 181 14.27 -1.19 -2.46
N SER A 182 15.44 -0.56 -2.59
CA SER A 182 16.25 -0.16 -1.46
C SER A 182 15.73 1.15 -0.87
N GLY A 183 15.98 1.36 0.42
CA GLY A 183 15.65 2.58 1.14
C GLY A 183 14.44 2.42 2.06
N MET A 184 14.22 3.43 2.89
CA MET A 184 13.08 3.54 3.78
C MET A 184 12.42 4.88 3.52
N VAL A 185 11.17 4.83 3.07
CA VAL A 185 10.35 6.02 2.92
C VAL A 185 9.82 6.40 4.30
N MET A 186 10.15 7.62 4.71
CA MET A 186 9.61 8.28 5.89
C MET A 186 8.68 9.38 5.42
N ILE A 187 7.47 9.40 5.97
CA ILE A 187 6.43 10.37 5.65
C ILE A 187 6.04 11.03 6.95
N ASP A 188 6.26 12.34 7.05
CA ASP A 188 5.63 13.15 8.08
C ASP A 188 4.14 13.26 7.72
N LEU A 189 3.26 12.64 8.51
CA LEU A 189 1.83 12.57 8.21
C LEU A 189 1.10 13.88 8.54
N HIS A 190 1.75 14.81 9.25
CA HIS A 190 1.23 16.15 9.50
C HIS A 190 1.53 17.11 8.34
N THR A 191 2.78 17.16 7.86
CA THR A 191 3.23 18.07 6.80
C THR A 191 3.27 17.45 5.39
N GLN A 192 3.16 16.13 5.31
CA GLN A 192 3.36 15.32 4.11
C GLN A 192 4.77 15.41 3.52
N GLU A 193 5.72 16.00 4.24
CA GLU A 193 7.14 15.95 3.88
C GLU A 193 7.61 14.49 3.84
N THR A 194 8.20 14.12 2.71
CA THR A 194 8.63 12.75 2.45
C THR A 194 10.13 12.69 2.23
N LYS A 195 10.78 11.72 2.86
CA LYS A 195 12.22 11.46 2.72
C LYS A 195 12.44 9.99 2.42
N ASN A 196 13.41 9.71 1.55
CA ASN A 196 13.87 8.35 1.30
C ASN A 196 15.27 8.19 1.91
N VAL A 197 15.35 7.39 2.98
CA VAL A 197 16.57 7.18 3.75
C VAL A 197 17.25 5.91 3.27
N SER A 198 18.57 5.97 3.06
CA SER A 198 19.34 4.78 2.66
C SER A 198 19.27 3.67 3.69
N THR A 199 19.04 2.44 3.22
CA THR A 199 19.04 1.21 4.05
C THR A 199 20.22 0.30 3.72
N ALA A 200 21.26 0.80 3.06
CA ALA A 200 22.41 0.01 2.63
C ALA A 200 23.10 -0.76 3.78
N SER A 201 23.10 -0.20 4.99
CA SER A 201 23.65 -0.85 6.18
C SER A 201 22.80 -2.00 6.74
N LEU A 202 21.56 -2.16 6.25
CA LEU A 202 20.64 -3.23 6.67
C LEU A 202 20.77 -4.50 5.81
N GLY A 203 21.59 -4.48 4.77
CA GLY A 203 21.79 -5.60 3.84
C GLY A 203 20.81 -5.57 2.66
N ALA A 204 20.53 -6.76 2.10
CA ALA A 204 19.68 -6.89 0.93
C ALA A 204 18.26 -6.37 1.21
N PRO A 205 17.61 -5.70 0.24
CA PRO A 205 16.24 -5.24 0.39
C PRO A 205 15.26 -6.39 0.67
N ARG A 206 14.09 -6.07 1.23
CA ARG A 206 13.11 -7.06 1.70
C ARG A 206 11.67 -6.69 1.42
N VAL A 207 10.84 -7.73 1.30
CA VAL A 207 9.39 -7.67 1.11
C VAL A 207 8.68 -8.62 2.08
N ALA A 208 7.36 -8.51 2.20
CA ALA A 208 6.50 -9.51 2.85
C ALA A 208 6.81 -9.81 4.33
N GLY A 209 7.52 -8.90 5.01
CA GLY A 209 7.79 -8.99 6.45
C GLY A 209 6.84 -8.11 7.26
N GLY A 210 7.10 -8.04 8.56
CA GLY A 210 6.47 -7.08 9.47
C GLY A 210 7.47 -6.07 10.00
N MET A 211 6.98 -4.91 10.41
CA MET A 211 7.75 -3.90 11.12
C MET A 211 6.91 -3.31 12.23
N VAL A 212 7.56 -3.00 13.34
CA VAL A 212 6.93 -2.32 14.48
C VAL A 212 7.81 -1.18 14.95
N HIS A 213 7.20 -0.07 15.35
CA HIS A 213 7.87 0.98 16.11
C HIS A 213 7.79 0.66 17.60
N ALA A 214 8.94 0.70 18.28
CA ALA A 214 9.07 0.44 19.70
C ALA A 214 9.64 1.68 20.40
N PRO A 215 8.79 2.60 20.90
CA PRO A 215 9.22 3.90 21.44
C PRO A 215 10.16 3.79 22.65
N GLY A 216 10.03 2.74 23.47
CA GLY A 216 10.85 2.51 24.67
C GLY A 216 12.08 1.62 24.46
N PHE A 217 12.39 1.22 23.23
CA PHE A 217 13.47 0.28 22.93
C PHE A 217 14.54 0.91 22.05
N GLY A 218 15.82 0.66 22.38
CA GLY A 218 16.97 1.08 21.58
C GLY A 218 17.84 2.16 22.21
N LYS A 219 18.62 2.85 21.37
CA LYS A 219 19.65 3.82 21.79
C LYS A 219 19.16 5.26 21.88
N THR A 220 17.97 5.56 21.36
CA THR A 220 17.43 6.92 21.28
C THR A 220 16.08 7.01 22.00
N ALA A 221 15.70 8.21 22.41
CA ALA A 221 14.40 8.47 23.04
C ALA A 221 13.21 8.34 22.08
N ASN A 222 13.47 8.32 20.77
CA ASN A 222 12.45 8.18 19.73
C ASN A 222 12.13 6.70 19.42
N GLY A 223 12.78 5.77 20.12
CA GLY A 223 12.59 4.34 19.95
C GLY A 223 13.35 3.74 18.77
N THR A 224 12.90 2.54 18.38
CA THR A 224 13.52 1.72 17.33
C THR A 224 12.46 1.12 16.43
N LEU A 225 12.74 1.08 15.13
CA LEU A 225 12.00 0.28 14.17
C LEU A 225 12.57 -1.15 14.16
N VAL A 226 11.72 -2.14 14.43
CA VAL A 226 12.11 -3.54 14.43
C VAL A 226 11.45 -4.24 13.26
N ALA A 227 12.25 -4.65 12.28
CA ALA A 227 11.82 -5.43 11.12
C ALA A 227 12.00 -6.94 11.39
N PHE A 228 11.05 -7.76 10.96
CA PHE A 228 11.08 -9.21 11.15
C PHE A 228 10.48 -9.97 9.96
N GLY A 229 10.98 -11.19 9.72
CA GLY A 229 10.52 -12.08 8.66
C GLY A 229 10.70 -11.51 7.24
N GLY A 230 9.92 -11.99 6.28
CA GLY A 230 9.94 -11.52 4.90
C GLY A 230 11.00 -12.19 4.02
N MET A 231 10.99 -11.83 2.75
CA MET A 231 11.91 -12.35 1.72
C MET A 231 12.87 -11.25 1.27
N THR A 232 14.14 -11.57 1.11
CA THR A 232 15.15 -10.68 0.53
C THR A 232 15.43 -11.02 -0.93
N SER A 233 15.95 -10.07 -1.70
CA SER A 233 16.54 -10.38 -3.01
C SER A 233 17.64 -11.43 -2.85
N SER A 234 17.70 -12.39 -3.77
CA SER A 234 18.77 -13.40 -3.84
C SER A 234 19.91 -12.98 -4.76
N GLY A 235 19.90 -11.73 -5.25
CA GLY A 235 20.96 -11.17 -6.10
C GLY A 235 20.98 -11.75 -7.51
N GLN A 236 19.84 -12.19 -8.02
CA GLN A 236 19.70 -12.67 -9.40
C GLN A 236 19.62 -11.49 -10.38
N ASP A 237 19.96 -11.74 -11.65
CA ASP A 237 19.84 -10.74 -12.71
C ASP A 237 18.38 -10.29 -12.93
N VAL A 238 17.42 -11.18 -12.65
CA VAL A 238 15.97 -10.92 -12.68
C VAL A 238 15.34 -11.48 -11.41
N ASP A 239 14.76 -10.60 -10.59
CA ASP A 239 13.99 -11.00 -9.42
C ASP A 239 12.54 -11.36 -9.83
N THR A 240 11.99 -12.37 -9.17
CA THR A 240 10.62 -12.86 -9.36
C THR A 240 9.96 -13.14 -8.03
N PHE A 241 8.64 -13.34 -8.02
CA PHE A 241 7.90 -13.69 -6.81
C PHE A 241 8.35 -15.01 -6.13
N THR A 242 9.15 -15.83 -6.81
CA THR A 242 9.52 -17.19 -6.37
C THR A 242 11.00 -17.40 -6.10
N ASN A 243 11.87 -16.42 -6.41
CA ASN A 243 13.32 -16.59 -6.29
C ASN A 243 13.96 -15.74 -5.16
N GLY A 244 13.16 -15.17 -4.26
CA GLY A 244 13.66 -14.52 -3.05
C GLY A 244 14.29 -15.51 -2.04
N ALA A 245 15.13 -15.00 -1.15
CA ALA A 245 15.69 -15.74 -0.02
C ALA A 245 14.90 -15.46 1.27
N LEU A 246 14.65 -16.48 2.09
CA LEU A 246 13.95 -16.38 3.39
C LEU A 246 14.93 -16.26 4.56
#